data_AF-A0A8C7YSL6-F1
#
_entry.id   AF-A0A8C7YSL6-F1
#
_cell.length_a   1.000
_cell.length_b   1.000
_cell.length_c   1.000
_cell.angle_alpha   90.00
_cell.angle_beta   90.00
_cell.angle_gamma   90.00
#
_symmetry.space_group_name_H-M   'P 1'
#
loop_
_entity.id
_entity.type
_entity.pdbx_description
1 polymer ?
#
loop_
_entity_poly.entity_id
_entity_poly.type
_entity_poly.pdbx_seq_one_letter_code
_entity_poly.pdbx_strand_id
1 'polypeptide(L)'
;QKGQLGDVTPHNIKQLKRLNQVIFPVSYNDKFYKDVLEVGELAKLGTKMLNHVLNICEKDGTFDNIYLHVQISNESAIDFYQKFGFEIIETKKNYYKRIEPADAHVLQKSLRSPCAQPSGELQKTE
;
A
#
# COMPACT_ATOMS: atom_id res chain seq x y z
N GLN A 1 4.10 14.88 20.32
CA GLN A 1 4.36 15.66 19.09
C GLN A 1 4.16 14.72 17.90
N LYS A 2 3.15 14.94 17.05
CA LYS A 2 2.99 14.18 15.80
C LYS A 2 4.17 14.54 14.91
N GLY A 3 5.08 13.59 14.67
CA GLY A 3 6.23 13.79 13.79
C GLY A 3 5.74 14.06 12.37
N GLN A 4 5.76 15.32 11.95
CA GLN A 4 5.57 15.66 10.55
C GLN A 4 6.82 15.16 9.80
N LEU A 5 6.64 14.20 8.88
CA LEU A 5 7.68 13.92 7.90
C LEU A 5 7.85 15.19 7.06
N GLY A 6 9.07 15.72 7.04
CA GLY A 6 9.41 16.87 6.18
C GLY A 6 9.32 16.51 4.70
N ASP A 7 9.21 17.52 3.85
CA ASP A 7 9.13 17.34 2.41
C ASP A 7 10.36 16.62 1.83
N VAL A 8 10.14 15.88 0.74
CA VAL A 8 11.24 15.33 -0.04
C VAL A 8 11.88 16.46 -0.83
N THR A 9 13.17 16.68 -0.61
CA THR A 9 13.97 17.75 -1.22
C THR A 9 15.17 17.15 -1.94
N PRO A 10 15.82 17.90 -2.85
CA PRO A 10 17.05 17.43 -3.50
C PRO A 10 18.15 17.02 -2.50
N HIS A 11 18.12 17.59 -1.28
CA HIS A 11 19.08 17.29 -0.22
C HIS A 11 18.87 15.90 0.41
N ASN A 12 17.62 15.45 0.55
CA ASN A 12 17.29 14.18 1.22
C ASN A 12 16.98 13.02 0.25
N ILE A 13 16.90 13.28 -1.07
CA ILE A 13 16.53 12.27 -2.08
C ILE A 13 17.43 11.02 -2.08
N LYS A 14 18.73 11.17 -1.76
CA LYS A 14 19.67 10.05 -1.64
C LYS A 14 19.34 9.15 -0.44
N GLN A 15 18.88 9.75 0.66
CA GLN A 15 18.44 9.01 1.85
C GLN A 15 17.15 8.24 1.55
N LEU A 16 16.20 8.88 0.84
CA LEU A 16 14.98 8.21 0.38
C LEU A 16 15.29 7.06 -0.58
N LYS A 17 16.24 7.22 -1.50
CA LYS A 17 16.68 6.16 -2.43
C LYS A 17 17.24 4.96 -1.68
N ARG A 18 18.13 5.21 -0.71
CA ARG A 18 18.70 4.16 0.14
C ARG A 18 17.65 3.48 1.01
N LEU A 19 16.71 4.25 1.56
CA LEU A 19 15.59 3.72 2.33
C LEU A 19 14.74 2.79 1.46
N ASN A 20 14.33 3.24 0.27
CA ASN A 20 13.52 2.45 -0.65
C ASN A 20 14.21 1.15 -1.08
N GLN A 21 15.54 1.15 -1.30
CA GLN A 21 16.30 -0.06 -1.64
C GLN A 21 16.35 -1.10 -0.51
N VAL A 22 16.25 -0.66 0.75
CA VAL A 22 16.26 -1.54 1.91
C VAL A 22 14.85 -2.02 2.25
N ILE A 23 13.84 -1.15 2.07
CA ILE A 23 12.44 -1.42 2.44
C ILE A 23 11.71 -2.24 1.37
N PHE A 24 12.02 -2.02 0.09
CA PHE A 24 11.36 -2.72 -1.02
C PHE A 24 12.35 -3.60 -1.78
N PRO A 25 11.97 -4.83 -2.16
CA PRO A 25 12.77 -5.71 -3.02
C PRO A 25 12.73 -5.25 -4.50
N VAL A 26 12.62 -3.94 -4.74
CA VAL A 26 12.40 -3.33 -6.04
C VAL A 26 13.23 -2.05 -6.16
N SER A 27 13.97 -1.91 -7.25
CA SER A 27 14.78 -0.73 -7.53
C SER A 27 14.02 0.27 -8.40
N TYR A 28 13.75 1.45 -7.86
CA TYR A 28 13.19 2.57 -8.60
C TYR A 28 14.28 3.27 -9.45
N ASN A 29 13.94 3.70 -10.67
CA ASN A 29 14.87 4.39 -11.57
C ASN A 29 15.00 5.89 -11.25
N ASP A 30 15.98 6.57 -11.85
CA ASP A 30 16.21 8.00 -11.56
C ASP A 30 15.07 8.91 -12.03
N LYS A 31 14.30 8.49 -13.04
CA LYS A 31 13.10 9.23 -13.46
C LYS A 31 12.06 9.26 -12.34
N PHE A 32 11.85 8.15 -11.63
CA PHE A 32 10.97 8.10 -10.48
C PHE A 32 11.34 9.18 -9.46
N TYR A 33 12.61 9.24 -9.03
CA TYR A 33 13.07 10.20 -8.02
C TYR A 33 13.03 11.67 -8.49
N LYS A 34 13.25 11.93 -9.78
CA LYS A 34 13.03 13.27 -10.35
C LYS A 34 11.58 13.68 -10.24
N ASP A 35 10.66 12.79 -10.63
CA ASP A 35 9.24 13.09 -10.51
C ASP A 35 8.81 13.28 -9.02
N VAL A 36 9.45 12.59 -8.06
CA VAL A 36 9.16 12.81 -6.62
C VAL A 36 9.47 14.24 -6.17
N LEU A 37 10.57 14.82 -6.69
CA LEU A 37 11.01 16.17 -6.33
C LEU A 37 10.13 17.26 -6.94
N GLU A 38 9.58 17.02 -8.12
CA GLU A 38 8.73 17.99 -8.83
C GLU A 38 7.31 18.05 -8.30
N VAL A 39 6.81 16.91 -7.81
CA VAL A 39 5.37 16.72 -7.64
C VAL A 39 4.85 17.32 -6.33
N GLY A 40 5.70 17.50 -5.31
CA GLY A 40 5.33 18.04 -4.00
C GLY A 40 4.27 17.19 -3.27
N GLU A 41 4.22 17.28 -1.95
CA GLU A 41 3.33 16.50 -1.07
C GLU A 41 3.62 14.98 -1.00
N LEU A 42 3.82 14.50 0.22
CA LEU A 42 4.03 13.07 0.54
C LEU A 42 2.90 12.16 0.03
N ALA A 43 1.68 12.68 -0.11
CA ALA A 43 0.53 11.93 -0.62
C ALA A 43 0.73 11.48 -2.09
N LYS A 44 1.36 12.33 -2.91
CA LYS A 44 1.63 12.02 -4.32
C LYS A 44 2.78 11.02 -4.48
N LEU A 45 3.79 11.10 -3.59
CA LEU A 45 4.82 10.07 -3.49
C LEU A 45 4.23 8.73 -3.06
N GLY A 46 3.43 8.71 -2.00
CA GLY A 46 2.75 7.50 -1.52
C GLY A 46 1.91 6.85 -2.61
N THR A 47 1.18 7.66 -3.39
CA THR A 47 0.41 7.23 -4.56
C THR A 47 1.29 6.55 -5.60
N LYS A 48 2.41 7.18 -5.99
CA LYS A 48 3.34 6.58 -6.96
C LYS A 48 3.97 5.28 -6.47
N MET A 49 4.35 5.23 -5.19
CA MET A 49 4.93 4.02 -4.59
C MET A 49 3.94 2.87 -4.55
N LEU A 50 2.71 3.12 -4.09
CA LEU A 50 1.67 2.11 -4.02
C LEU A 50 1.28 1.61 -5.42
N ASN A 51 1.06 2.51 -6.38
CA ASN A 51 0.78 2.14 -7.76
C ASN A 51 1.90 1.29 -8.39
N HIS A 52 3.16 1.58 -8.05
CA HIS A 52 4.27 0.77 -8.55
C HIS A 52 4.22 -0.67 -8.03
N VAL A 53 3.95 -0.84 -6.73
CA VAL A 53 3.79 -2.17 -6.12
C VAL A 53 2.59 -2.90 -6.75
N LEU A 54 1.43 -2.23 -6.88
CA LEU A 54 0.25 -2.80 -7.51
C LEU A 54 0.53 -3.28 -8.93
N ASN A 55 1.20 -2.46 -9.75
CA ASN A 55 1.56 -2.81 -11.11
C ASN A 55 2.51 -4.02 -11.20
N ILE A 56 3.41 -4.18 -10.23
CA ILE A 56 4.29 -5.36 -10.18
C ILE A 56 3.47 -6.60 -9.86
N CYS A 57 2.63 -6.54 -8.84
CA CYS A 57 1.81 -7.68 -8.45
C CYS A 57 0.82 -8.09 -9.56
N GLU A 58 0.23 -7.12 -10.27
CA GLU A 58 -0.65 -7.38 -11.43
C GLU A 58 0.10 -8.04 -12.59
N LYS A 59 1.34 -7.62 -12.87
CA LYS A 59 2.16 -8.21 -13.94
C LYS A 59 2.67 -9.61 -13.62
N ASP A 60 3.00 -9.84 -12.36
CA ASP A 60 3.47 -11.14 -11.89
C ASP A 60 2.32 -12.16 -11.84
N GLY A 61 1.14 -11.73 -11.36
CA GLY A 61 -0.09 -12.53 -11.40
C GLY A 61 -0.14 -13.69 -10.41
N THR A 62 0.91 -13.92 -9.61
CA THR A 62 0.94 -15.01 -8.60
C THR A 62 0.45 -14.59 -7.22
N PHE A 63 0.24 -13.29 -7.00
CA PHE A 63 -0.19 -12.76 -5.72
C PHE A 63 -1.71 -12.68 -5.64
N ASP A 64 -2.26 -13.25 -4.57
CA ASP A 64 -3.70 -13.23 -4.34
C ASP A 64 -4.15 -11.90 -3.72
N ASN A 65 -3.38 -11.40 -2.74
CA ASN A 65 -3.76 -10.29 -1.87
C ASN A 65 -2.53 -9.44 -1.53
N ILE A 66 -2.73 -8.13 -1.31
CA ILE A 66 -1.76 -7.26 -0.64
C ILE A 66 -2.38 -6.78 0.66
N TYR A 67 -1.62 -6.78 1.76
CA TYR A 67 -2.10 -6.27 3.04
C TYR A 67 -1.06 -5.46 3.80
N LEU A 68 -1.53 -4.66 4.75
CA LEU A 68 -0.70 -3.88 5.67
C LEU A 68 -1.41 -3.65 7.01
N HIS A 69 -0.66 -3.19 8.00
CA HIS A 69 -1.19 -2.77 9.30
C HIS A 69 -1.14 -1.25 9.42
N VAL A 70 -2.25 -0.61 9.81
CA VAL A 70 -2.34 0.84 10.03
C VAL A 70 -2.87 1.09 11.43
N GLN A 71 -2.25 1.99 12.20
CA GLN A 71 -2.74 2.34 13.53
C GLN A 71 -4.16 2.92 13.46
N ILE A 72 -5.04 2.53 14.39
CA ILE A 72 -6.46 2.90 14.34
C ILE A 72 -6.70 4.42 14.32
N SER A 73 -5.81 5.21 14.93
CA SER A 73 -5.90 6.68 14.98
C SER A 73 -5.36 7.37 13.73
N ASN A 74 -4.81 6.64 12.76
CA ASN A 74 -4.24 7.20 11.54
C ASN A 74 -5.28 7.21 10.41
N GLU A 75 -6.36 7.97 10.62
CA GLU A 75 -7.48 8.12 9.68
C GLU A 75 -7.01 8.53 8.28
N SER A 76 -6.04 9.45 8.18
CA SER A 76 -5.49 9.88 6.88
C SER A 76 -4.86 8.73 6.08
N ALA A 77 -4.17 7.80 6.74
CA ALA A 77 -3.61 6.64 6.07
C ALA A 77 -4.72 5.62 5.72
N ILE A 78 -5.69 5.41 6.61
CA ILE A 78 -6.84 4.53 6.36
C ILE A 78 -7.59 5.01 5.10
N ASP A 79 -7.98 6.29 5.06
CA ASP A 79 -8.66 6.91 3.91
C ASP A 79 -7.82 6.82 2.64
N PHE A 80 -6.50 7.03 2.76
CA PHE A 80 -5.58 6.87 1.64
C PHE A 80 -5.67 5.46 1.05
N TYR A 81 -5.48 4.41 1.85
CA TYR A 81 -5.50 3.04 1.34
C TYR A 81 -6.89 2.59 0.86
N GLN A 82 -7.96 3.05 1.52
CA GLN A 82 -9.34 2.79 1.07
C GLN A 82 -9.60 3.34 -0.33
N LYS A 83 -9.06 4.52 -0.68
CA LYS A 83 -9.14 5.07 -2.05
C LYS A 83 -8.46 4.20 -3.10
N PHE A 84 -7.50 3.35 -2.72
CA PHE A 84 -6.86 2.37 -3.61
C PHE A 84 -7.55 1.00 -3.58
N GLY A 85 -8.72 0.88 -2.93
CA GLY A 85 -9.49 -0.37 -2.88
C GLY A 85 -9.00 -1.36 -1.83
N PHE A 86 -8.31 -0.88 -0.79
CA PHE A 86 -8.06 -1.70 0.40
C PHE A 86 -9.25 -1.64 1.35
N GLU A 87 -9.57 -2.77 1.96
CA GLU A 87 -10.65 -2.91 2.93
C GLU A 87 -10.09 -3.33 4.30
N ILE A 88 -10.72 -2.89 5.38
CA ILE A 88 -10.34 -3.34 6.73
C ILE A 88 -10.91 -4.74 6.94
N ILE A 89 -10.03 -5.73 7.10
CA ILE A 89 -10.44 -7.13 7.29
C ILE A 89 -10.37 -7.58 8.75
N GLU A 90 -9.54 -6.92 9.56
CA GLU A 90 -9.29 -7.30 10.94
C GLU A 90 -8.82 -6.08 11.75
N THR A 91 -9.04 -6.09 13.06
CA THR A 91 -8.41 -5.13 13.98
C THR A 91 -7.62 -5.89 15.04
N LYS A 92 -6.30 -5.74 15.02
CA LYS A 92 -5.40 -6.35 16.00
C LYS A 92 -5.24 -5.46 17.22
N LYS A 93 -5.63 -5.99 18.36
CA LYS A 93 -5.47 -5.32 19.66
C LYS A 93 -4.02 -5.36 20.12
N ASN A 94 -3.54 -4.27 20.71
CA ASN A 94 -2.18 -4.17 21.26
C ASN A 94 -1.06 -4.54 20.25
N TYR A 95 -1.25 -4.20 18.97
CA TYR A 95 -0.29 -4.50 17.91
C TYR A 95 1.03 -3.75 18.09
N TYR A 96 0.95 -2.44 18.38
CA TYR A 96 2.11 -1.61 18.65
C TYR A 96 2.44 -1.58 20.13
N LYS A 97 3.64 -2.05 20.51
CA LYS A 97 4.03 -2.22 21.92
C LYS A 97 4.37 -0.95 22.69
N ARG A 98 4.57 0.18 22.01
CA ARG A 98 5.21 1.39 22.58
C ARG A 98 4.51 2.70 22.25
N ILE A 99 3.35 2.65 21.59
CA ILE A 99 2.59 3.84 21.18
C ILE A 99 1.10 3.62 21.45
N GLU A 100 0.39 4.69 21.76
CA GLU A 100 -1.07 4.68 21.99
C GLU A 100 -1.79 5.53 20.93
N PRO A 101 -2.94 5.08 20.40
CA PRO A 101 -3.56 3.77 20.66
C PRO A 101 -2.74 2.60 20.09
N ALA A 102 -2.57 1.54 20.86
CA ALA A 102 -1.72 0.40 20.47
C ALA A 102 -2.33 -0.48 19.35
N ASP A 103 -3.62 -0.32 19.05
CA ASP A 103 -4.35 -1.12 18.09
C ASP A 103 -4.00 -0.79 16.63
N ALA A 104 -4.11 -1.79 15.75
CA ALA A 104 -3.93 -1.63 14.31
C ALA A 104 -5.03 -2.31 13.49
N HIS A 105 -5.53 -1.63 12.48
CA HIS A 105 -6.34 -2.24 11.42
C HIS A 105 -5.45 -2.99 10.44
N VAL A 106 -5.87 -4.19 10.04
CA VAL A 106 -5.32 -4.90 8.90
C VAL A 106 -6.12 -4.50 7.68
N LEU A 107 -5.47 -3.79 6.75
CA LEU A 107 -6.06 -3.39 5.47
C LEU A 107 -5.59 -4.35 4.39
N GLN A 108 -6.50 -4.82 3.53
CA GLN A 108 -6.20 -5.77 2.47
C GLN A 108 -6.87 -5.37 1.14
N LYS A 109 -6.15 -5.53 0.02
CA LYS A 109 -6.69 -5.47 -1.34
C LYS A 109 -6.54 -6.83 -1.99
N SER A 110 -7.65 -7.40 -2.48
CA SER A 110 -7.61 -8.58 -3.35
C SER A 110 -7.10 -8.18 -4.74
N LEU A 111 -6.18 -8.96 -5.28
CA LEU A 111 -5.65 -8.77 -6.63
C LEU A 111 -6.28 -9.72 -7.64
N ARG A 112 -6.87 -10.83 -7.17
CA ARG A 112 -7.70 -11.68 -8.03
C ARG A 112 -9.03 -10.97 -8.30
N SER A 113 -9.39 -10.87 -9.58
CA SER A 113 -10.79 -10.64 -9.95
C SER A 113 -11.64 -11.69 -9.24
N PRO A 114 -12.82 -11.36 -8.70
CA PRO A 114 -13.77 -12.40 -8.34
C PRO A 114 -13.95 -13.23 -9.61
N CYS A 115 -13.43 -14.45 -9.60
CA CYS A 115 -13.51 -15.36 -10.73
C CYS A 115 -14.97 -15.33 -11.16
N ALA A 116 -15.22 -14.91 -12.40
CA ALA A 116 -16.55 -14.98 -12.98
C ALA A 116 -17.05 -16.39 -12.70
N GLN A 117 -18.04 -16.50 -11.82
CA GLN A 117 -18.74 -17.76 -11.61
C GLN A 117 -19.14 -18.22 -13.01
N PRO A 118 -18.79 -19.43 -13.45
CA PRO A 118 -19.25 -19.92 -14.73
C PRO A 118 -20.78 -19.93 -14.68
N SER A 119 -21.39 -18.98 -15.40
CA SER A 119 -22.81 -18.92 -15.64
C SER A 119 -23.23 -20.16 -16.43
N GLY A 120 -23.76 -21.15 -15.72
CA GLY A 120 -24.64 -22.19 -16.25
C GLY A 120 -23.99 -23.41 -16.88
N GLU A 121 -24.28 -24.58 -16.31
CA GLU A 121 -24.95 -25.62 -17.09
C GLU A 121 -25.81 -26.50 -16.16
N LEU A 122 -27.12 -26.37 -16.33
CA LEU A 122 -28.11 -27.35 -15.93
C LEU A 122 -28.07 -28.48 -16.97
N GLN A 123 -27.75 -29.72 -16.58
CA GLN A 123 -28.41 -30.90 -17.15
C GLN A 123 -28.18 -32.19 -16.34
N LYS A 124 -29.32 -32.80 -15.97
CA LYS A 124 -29.71 -34.22 -15.82
C LYS A 124 -28.59 -35.25 -15.60
N THR A 125 -28.72 -36.25 -14.72
CA THR A 125 -29.66 -37.40 -14.65
C THR A 125 -29.12 -38.21 -13.43
N GLU A 126 -29.82 -38.97 -12.60
CA GLU A 126 -30.95 -39.91 -12.72
C GLU A 126 -31.78 -39.91 -11.42
#